data_AF-A0A368F0W7-F1
#
_entry.id   AF-A0A368F0W7-F1
#
_cell.length_a   1.000
_cell.length_b   1.000
_cell.length_c   1.000
_cell.angle_alpha   90.00
_cell.angle_beta   90.00
_cell.angle_gamma   90.00
#
_symmetry.space_group_name_H-M   'P 1'
#
loop_
_entity.id
_entity.type
_entity.pdbx_description
1 polymer ?
#
loop_
_entity_poly.entity_id
_entity_poly.type
_entity_poly.pdbx_seq_one_letter_code
_entity_poly.pdbx_strand_id
1 'polypeptide(L)'
;MSLMKKCCNCRSDLPESNGAGSSVQCEKCQKNEAKYGKPTTCKFCQLPAAFHEEKCVYCSHSERKFGAPIPCANCKLRAAFTKDPKKVIISL
;
A
#
# COMPACT_ATOMS: atom_id res chain seq x y z
N MET A 1 13.08 15.37 -17.53
CA MET A 1 12.46 14.22 -16.83
C MET A 1 11.96 14.74 -15.49
N SER A 2 10.65 14.93 -15.32
CA SER A 2 10.09 15.42 -14.06
C SER A 2 10.24 14.33 -12.98
N LEU A 3 10.98 14.64 -11.91
CA LEU A 3 11.21 13.73 -10.80
C LEU A 3 9.99 13.76 -9.86
N MET A 4 8.96 12.97 -10.18
CA MET A 4 7.77 12.84 -9.32
C MET A 4 8.19 12.27 -7.95
N LYS A 5 7.94 13.02 -6.88
CA LYS A 5 8.20 12.55 -5.50
C LYS A 5 7.19 11.45 -5.16
N LYS A 6 7.64 10.40 -4.48
CA LYS A 6 6.78 9.30 -4.02
C LYS A 6 6.71 9.29 -2.51
N CYS A 7 5.54 8.94 -1.99
CA CYS A 7 5.32 8.77 -0.56
C CYS A 7 6.28 7.71 0.03
N CYS A 8 6.96 8.02 1.13
CA CYS A 8 7.87 7.09 1.80
C CYS A 8 7.15 5.87 2.38
N ASN A 9 5.89 6.01 2.80
CA ASN A 9 5.10 4.90 3.34
C ASN A 9 4.44 4.07 2.24
N CYS A 10 3.65 4.68 1.36
CA CYS A 10 2.80 3.94 0.41
C CYS A 10 3.26 3.99 -1.06
N ARG A 11 4.36 4.70 -1.36
CA ARG A 11 4.92 4.92 -2.70
C ARG A 11 3.96 5.57 -3.71
N SER A 12 2.81 6.08 -3.26
CA SER A 12 1.92 6.88 -4.10
C SER A 12 2.62 8.14 -4.57
N ASP A 13 2.38 8.52 -5.82
CA ASP A 13 2.86 9.77 -6.39
C ASP A 13 2.33 10.96 -5.58
N LEU A 14 3.23 11.86 -5.25
CA LEU A 14 2.93 13.11 -4.56
C LEU A 14 2.81 14.21 -5.60
N PRO A 15 1.87 15.16 -5.44
CA PRO A 15 1.81 16.32 -6.31
C PRO A 15 3.10 17.14 -6.20
N GLU A 16 3.48 17.77 -7.31
CA GLU A 16 4.62 18.69 -7.34
C GLU A 16 4.26 19.91 -6.47
N SER A 17 4.88 20.03 -5.30
CA SER A 17 4.59 21.11 -4.36
C SER A 17 5.65 22.21 -4.46
N ASN A 18 5.21 23.44 -4.75
CA ASN A 18 6.01 24.68 -4.80
C ASN A 18 6.39 25.22 -3.40
N GLY A 19 6.19 24.46 -2.32
CA GLY A 19 6.36 24.93 -0.94
C GLY A 19 7.33 24.08 -0.14
N ALA A 20 8.22 24.76 0.61
CA ALA A 20 9.16 24.14 1.55
C ALA A 20 8.42 23.33 2.63
N GLY A 21 8.66 22.02 2.64
CA GLY A 21 8.17 21.12 3.69
C GLY A 21 8.70 19.72 3.45
N SER A 22 9.65 19.27 4.27
CA SER A 22 10.37 18.00 4.17
C SER A 22 9.52 16.73 4.40
N SER A 23 8.19 16.79 4.26
CA SER A 23 7.35 15.61 4.45
C SER A 23 7.28 14.81 3.16
N VAL A 24 8.07 13.74 3.09
CA VAL A 24 8.05 12.74 2.00
C VAL A 24 6.82 11.81 2.16
N GLN A 25 5.83 12.17 2.99
CA GLN A 25 4.66 11.36 3.29
C GLN A 25 3.39 11.99 2.70
N CYS A 26 2.51 11.18 2.11
CA CYS A 26 1.24 11.66 1.57
C CYS A 26 0.21 11.96 2.68
N GLU A 27 -0.74 12.85 2.40
CA GLU A 27 -1.80 13.25 3.34
C GLU A 27 -2.56 12.06 3.93
N LYS A 28 -2.81 11.01 3.12
CA LYS A 28 -3.47 9.79 3.59
C LYS A 28 -2.67 9.06 4.66
N CYS A 29 -1.34 8.97 4.47
CA CYS A 29 -0.47 8.34 5.45
C CYS A 29 -0.29 9.22 6.70
N GLN A 30 -0.24 10.54 6.55
CA GLN A 30 -0.23 11.48 7.69
C GLN A 30 -1.49 11.32 8.55
N LYS A 31 -2.68 11.30 7.93
CA LYS A 31 -3.97 11.10 8.62
C LYS A 31 -4.04 9.75 9.33
N ASN A 32 -3.52 8.70 8.71
CA ASN A 32 -3.46 7.39 9.35
C ASN A 32 -2.48 7.35 10.52
N GLU A 33 -1.30 7.98 10.39
CA GLU A 33 -0.32 8.06 11.47
C GLU A 33 -0.87 8.84 12.67
N ALA A 34 -1.55 9.96 12.42
CA ALA A 34 -2.21 10.73 13.48
C ALA A 34 -3.31 9.93 14.21
N LYS A 35 -3.99 9.02 13.50
CA LYS A 35 -5.10 8.23 14.06
C LYS A 35 -4.65 6.93 14.74
N TYR A 36 -3.66 6.25 14.17
CA TYR A 36 -3.27 4.89 14.56
C TYR A 36 -1.84 4.80 15.10
N GLY A 37 -1.07 5.88 15.03
CA GLY A 37 0.36 5.90 15.38
C GLY A 37 1.26 5.51 14.22
N LYS A 38 2.56 5.38 14.52
CA LYS A 38 3.61 5.08 13.54
C LYS A 38 3.32 3.75 12.82
N PRO A 39 3.41 3.70 11.48
CA PRO A 39 3.15 2.48 10.74
C PRO A 39 4.26 1.45 10.93
N THR A 40 3.89 0.18 10.87
CA THR A 40 4.81 -0.95 10.71
C THR A 40 4.85 -1.42 9.24
N THR A 41 5.54 -2.52 8.99
CA THR A 41 5.62 -3.14 7.65
C THR A 41 4.35 -3.92 7.34
N CYS A 42 3.72 -3.64 6.20
CA CYS A 42 2.57 -4.38 5.71
C CYS A 42 2.97 -5.81 5.33
N LYS A 43 2.31 -6.81 5.94
CA LYS A 43 2.62 -8.22 5.67
C LYS A 43 2.42 -8.67 4.22
N PHE A 44 1.61 -7.93 3.44
CA PHE A 44 1.34 -8.23 2.03
C PHE A 44 2.27 -7.47 1.07
N CYS A 45 2.21 -6.13 1.08
CA CYS A 45 2.98 -5.33 0.14
C CYS A 45 4.37 -4.91 0.63
N GLN A 46 4.74 -5.28 1.86
CA GLN A 46 6.06 -5.00 2.47
C GLN A 46 6.41 -3.50 2.54
N LEU A 47 5.40 -2.63 2.37
CA LEU A 47 5.55 -1.19 2.53
C LEU A 47 5.40 -0.80 4.01
N PRO A 48 6.14 0.21 4.50
CA PRO A 48 6.03 0.70 5.88
C PRO A 48 4.76 1.55 6.04
N ALA A 49 3.60 0.95 5.82
CA ALA A 49 2.29 1.59 5.80
C ALA A 49 1.23 0.75 6.51
N ALA A 50 1.63 -0.20 7.37
CA ALA A 50 0.71 -0.93 8.21
C ALA A 50 0.30 -0.09 9.41
N PHE A 51 -0.84 0.57 9.27
CA PHE A 51 -1.43 1.39 10.33
C PHE A 51 -2.37 0.58 11.24
N HIS A 52 -2.85 -0.58 10.79
CA HIS A 52 -3.78 -1.41 11.56
C HIS A 52 -3.63 -2.89 11.16
N GLU A 53 -3.64 -3.80 12.15
CA GLU A 53 -3.63 -5.26 11.95
C GLU A 53 -2.54 -5.77 10.99
N GLU A 54 -1.33 -5.21 11.07
CA GLU A 54 -0.17 -5.56 10.22
C GLU A 54 -0.42 -5.37 8.71
N LYS A 55 -1.46 -4.64 8.33
CA LYS A 55 -1.87 -4.40 6.94
C LYS A 55 -1.96 -2.90 6.67
N CYS A 56 -1.60 -2.50 5.46
CA CYS A 56 -1.92 -1.16 5.00
C CYS A 56 -3.41 -1.06 4.64
N VAL A 57 -3.96 0.16 4.65
CA VAL A 57 -5.38 0.41 4.37
C VAL A 57 -5.82 -0.17 3.02
N TYR A 58 -4.95 -0.07 1.99
CA TYR A 58 -5.23 -0.65 0.67
C TYR A 58 -5.33 -2.18 0.73
N CYS A 59 -4.35 -2.83 1.35
CA CYS A 59 -4.30 -4.29 1.48
C CYS A 59 -5.47 -4.84 2.31
N SER A 60 -5.81 -4.19 3.43
CA SER A 60 -6.96 -4.57 4.27
C SER A 60 -8.29 -4.44 3.51
N HIS A 61 -8.48 -3.34 2.77
CA HIS A 61 -9.71 -3.14 2.00
C HIS A 61 -9.82 -4.11 0.81
N SER A 62 -8.73 -4.32 0.08
CA SER A 62 -8.69 -5.23 -1.05
C SER A 62 -8.87 -6.69 -0.62
N GLU A 63 -8.32 -7.09 0.53
CA GLU A 63 -8.53 -8.44 1.07
C GLU A 63 -10.00 -8.68 1.44
N ARG A 64 -10.65 -7.71 2.10
CA ARG A 64 -12.09 -7.80 2.41
C ARG A 64 -12.97 -7.87 1.16
N LYS A 65 -12.57 -7.20 0.08
CA LYS A 65 -13.36 -7.11 -1.16
C LYS A 65 -13.11 -8.26 -2.13
N PHE A 66 -11.88 -8.75 -2.23
CA PHE A 66 -11.43 -9.68 -3.26
C PHE A 66 -10.90 -11.01 -2.71
N GLY A 67 -10.75 -11.13 -1.38
CA GLY A 67 -10.20 -12.31 -0.73
C GLY A 67 -8.68 -12.26 -0.60
N ALA A 68 -8.08 -13.44 -0.40
CA ALA A 68 -6.65 -13.56 -0.12
C ALA A 68 -5.77 -12.97 -1.25
N PRO A 69 -4.64 -12.30 -0.92
CA PRO A 69 -3.75 -11.76 -1.92
C PRO A 69 -3.01 -12.86 -2.68
N ILE A 70 -2.81 -12.64 -3.97
CA ILE A 70 -1.99 -13.46 -4.87
C ILE A 70 -0.62 -12.79 -5.11
N PRO A 71 0.41 -13.56 -5.49
CA PRO A 71 1.70 -13.00 -5.88
C PRO A 71 1.56 -12.14 -7.15
N CYS A 72 2.14 -10.94 -7.11
CA CYS A 72 2.21 -10.06 -8.27
C CYS A 72 3.14 -10.64 -9.34
N ALA A 73 2.72 -10.64 -10.61
CA ALA A 73 3.53 -11.15 -11.72
C ALA A 73 4.86 -10.38 -11.88
N ASN A 74 4.84 -9.06 -11.64
CA ASN A 74 5.99 -8.16 -11.79
C ASN A 74 6.89 -8.11 -10.57
N CYS A 75 6.35 -7.77 -9.39
CA CYS A 75 7.18 -7.54 -8.19
C CYS A 75 7.24 -8.74 -7.24
N LYS A 76 6.56 -9.85 -7.53
CA LYS A 76 6.50 -11.09 -6.73
C LYS A 76 5.94 -10.99 -5.31
N LEU A 77 5.62 -9.79 -4.82
CA LEU A 77 4.95 -9.58 -3.54
C LEU A 77 3.53 -10.16 -3.54
N ARG A 78 3.11 -10.76 -2.42
CA ARG A 78 1.74 -11.25 -2.20
C ARG A 78 0.81 -10.09 -1.83
N ALA A 79 0.59 -9.19 -2.78
CA ALA A 79 -0.25 -8.00 -2.63
C ALA A 79 -1.10 -7.68 -3.87
N ALA A 80 -1.20 -8.60 -4.82
CA ALA A 80 -2.12 -8.47 -5.93
C ALA A 80 -3.48 -9.06 -5.54
N PHE A 81 -4.56 -8.42 -5.96
CA PHE A 81 -5.93 -8.83 -5.65
C PHE A 81 -6.70 -8.90 -6.97
N THR A 82 -7.22 -10.08 -7.32
CA THR A 82 -7.94 -10.29 -8.58
C THR A 82 -9.46 -10.28 -8.34
N LYS A 83 -10.20 -9.74 -9.30
CA LYS A 83 -11.68 -9.80 -9.30
C LYS A 83 -12.20 -11.16 -9.76
N ASP A 84 -11.36 -11.99 -10.36
CA ASP A 84 -11.75 -13.26 -10.95
C ASP A 84 -11.79 -14.38 -9.89
N PRO A 85 -12.99 -14.84 -9.48
CA PRO A 85 -13.11 -15.93 -8.50
C PRO A 85 -12.56 -17.27 -9.02
N LYS A 86 -12.38 -17.40 -10.35
CA LYS A 86 -11.92 -18.64 -11.00
C LYS A 86 -10.39 -18.84 -10.97
N LYS A 87 -9.60 -17.87 -10.47
CA LYS A 87 -8.13 -17.94 -10.50
C LYS A 87 -7.48 -18.31 -9.17
N VAL A 88 -8.27 -18.53 -8.12
CA VAL A 88 -7.77 -18.92 -6.78
C VAL A 88 -7.63 -20.45 -6.65
N ILE A 89 -8.23 -21.24 -7.55
CA ILE A 89 -8.24 -22.71 -7.52
C ILE A 89 -7.42 -23.30 -8.68
N ILE A 90 -6.15 -22.91 -8.88
CA ILE A 90 -5.22 -23.77 -9.64
C ILE A 90 -3.79 -23.54 -9.11
N SER A 91 -3.50 -24.14 -7.98
CA SER A 91 -2.15 -24.65 -7.72
C SER A 91 -2.39 -26.04 -7.15
N LEU A 92 -2.65 -26.97 -8.07
CA LEU A 92 -2.50 -28.42 -7.88
C LEU A 92 -1.06 -28.71 -7.49
#